data_AF-A0A535M7B9-F1
#
_entry.id   AF-A0A535M7B9-F1
#
_cell.length_a   1.000
_cell.length_b   1.000
_cell.length_c   1.000
_cell.angle_alpha   90.00
_cell.angle_beta   90.00
_cell.angle_gamma   90.00
#
_symmetry.space_group_name_H-M   'P 1'
#
loop_
_entity.id
_entity.type
_entity.pdbx_description
1 polymer ?
#
loop_
_entity_poly.entity_id
_entity_poly.type
_entity_poly.pdbx_seq_one_letter_code
_entity_poly.pdbx_strand_id
1 'polypeptide(L)' 'MAEAPAADRTASGTPIRGSRKAHLQGSRPDLRVPVREILLGDGDGTGVFRVYDSSGPYTDPGVCTDVRRGLPSVRGA' A
#
# COMPACT_ATOMS: atom_id res chain seq x y z
N MET A 1 30.85 -5.68 21.53
CA MET A 1 30.02 -4.90 20.59
C MET A 1 28.62 -4.86 21.16
N ALA A 2 28.15 -3.71 21.65
CA ALA A 2 26.80 -3.59 22.19
C ALA A 2 25.81 -3.39 21.02
N GLU A 3 24.76 -4.21 20.96
CA GLU A 3 23.63 -4.06 20.03
C GLU A 3 22.99 -2.67 20.27
N ALA A 4 22.86 -1.86 19.21
CA ALA A 4 22.13 -0.60 19.29
C ALA A 4 20.68 -0.87 19.72
N PRO A 5 20.03 0.00 20.50
CA PRO A 5 18.65 -0.21 20.93
C PRO A 5 17.78 -0.47 19.69
N ALA A 6 17.00 -1.54 19.73
CA ALA A 6 16.16 -1.95 18.61
C ALA A 6 15.16 -0.83 18.31
N ALA A 7 15.49 0.03 17.34
CA ALA A 7 14.58 1.03 16.81
C ALA A 7 13.24 0.35 16.48
N ASP A 8 12.14 0.99 16.83
CA ASP A 8 10.82 0.53 16.40
C ASP A 8 10.81 0.51 14.86
N ARG A 9 10.91 -0.70 14.30
CA ARG A 9 10.90 -0.97 12.86
C ARG A 9 9.48 -1.13 12.34
N THR A 10 8.48 -0.81 13.16
CA THR A 10 7.10 -0.63 12.74
C THR A 10 7.00 0.68 11.97
N ALA A 11 6.58 0.62 10.71
CA ALA A 11 6.37 1.80 9.89
C ALA A 11 4.99 1.74 9.22
N SER A 12 4.31 2.89 9.21
CA SER A 12 3.16 3.11 8.33
C SER A 12 3.65 3.23 6.88
N GLY A 13 2.88 2.68 5.94
CA GLY A 13 3.23 2.75 4.52
C GLY A 13 3.31 4.19 4.02
N THR A 14 4.32 4.49 3.20
CA THR A 14 4.51 5.85 2.64
C THR A 14 3.92 5.92 1.23
N PRO A 15 2.90 6.76 0.97
CA PRO A 15 2.31 6.88 -0.36
C PRO A 15 3.32 7.32 -1.41
N ILE A 16 3.19 6.79 -2.62
CA ILE A 16 3.97 7.26 -3.77
C ILE A 16 3.41 8.62 -4.21
N ARG A 17 4.27 9.64 -4.28
CA ARG A 17 3.87 11.02 -4.57
C ARG A 17 3.02 11.12 -5.84
N GLY A 18 2.01 11.99 -5.80
CA GLY A 18 1.08 12.19 -6.93
C GLY A 18 0.09 11.05 -7.13
N SER A 19 -0.03 10.13 -6.18
CA SER A 19 -0.91 8.98 -6.30
C SER A 19 -1.40 8.48 -4.95
N ARG A 20 -2.41 7.61 -4.96
CA ARG A 20 -2.88 6.88 -3.77
C ARG A 20 -3.02 5.39 -4.03
N LYS A 21 -2.80 4.59 -2.98
CA LYS A 21 -3.14 3.16 -2.98
C LYS A 21 -4.65 3.01 -3.16
N ALA A 22 -5.07 2.10 -4.04
CA ALA A 22 -6.45 1.72 -4.21
C ALA A 22 -6.55 0.21 -4.49
N HIS A 23 -7.75 -0.32 -4.46
CA HIS A 23 -8.01 -1.73 -4.75
C HIS A 23 -9.20 -1.85 -5.68
N LEU A 24 -9.07 -2.67 -6.71
CA LEU A 24 -10.20 -3.12 -7.52
C LEU A 24 -10.79 -4.39 -6.91
N GLN A 25 -12.10 -4.55 -7.03
CA GLN A 25 -12.74 -5.82 -6.73
C GLN A 25 -12.26 -6.88 -7.73
N GLY A 26 -11.73 -8.00 -7.23
CA GLY A 26 -11.34 -9.14 -8.07
C GLY A 26 -12.54 -10.00 -8.47
N SER A 27 -12.25 -11.15 -9.09
CA SER A 27 -13.28 -12.13 -9.50
C SER A 27 -14.05 -12.77 -8.35
N ARG A 28 -13.54 -12.66 -7.11
CA ARG A 28 -14.21 -13.11 -5.88
C ARG A 28 -14.43 -11.93 -4.94
N PRO A 29 -15.50 -11.89 -4.13
CA PRO A 29 -15.82 -10.76 -3.25
C PRO A 29 -14.73 -10.39 -2.24
N ASP A 30 -13.94 -11.35 -1.78
CA ASP A 30 -12.84 -11.16 -0.83
C ASP A 30 -11.57 -10.56 -1.47
N LEU A 31 -11.45 -10.63 -2.80
CA LEU A 31 -10.24 -10.23 -3.50
C LEU A 31 -10.17 -8.71 -3.68
N ARG A 32 -9.12 -8.12 -3.11
CA ARG A 32 -8.75 -6.70 -3.28
C ARG A 32 -7.48 -6.62 -4.14
N VAL A 33 -7.62 -6.38 -5.43
CA VAL A 33 -6.49 -6.35 -6.39
C VAL A 33 -5.82 -4.97 -6.32
N PRO A 34 -4.52 -4.88 -5.97
CA PRO A 34 -3.86 -3.60 -5.77
C PRO A 34 -3.69 -2.85 -7.09
N VAL A 35 -4.09 -1.58 -7.06
CA VAL A 35 -3.80 -0.60 -8.11
C VAL A 35 -3.41 0.71 -7.45
N ARG A 36 -2.87 1.61 -8.26
CA ARG A 36 -2.56 2.97 -7.83
C ARG A 36 -3.34 3.95 -8.66
N GLU A 37 -4.04 4.86 -7.98
CA GLU A 37 -4.84 5.91 -8.60
C GLU A 37 -4.02 7.20 -8.68
N ILE A 38 -3.93 7.76 -9.88
CA ILE A 38 -3.37 9.08 -10.17
C ILE A 38 -4.54 9.96 -10.57
N LEU A 39 -4.72 11.07 -9.85
CA LEU A 39 -5.73 12.07 -10.19
C LEU A 39 -5.23 12.84 -11.41
N LEU A 40 -6.07 12.95 -12.44
CA LEU A 40 -5.83 13.74 -13.64
C LEU A 40 -6.67 15.01 -13.57
N GLY A 41 -6.06 16.15 -13.89
CA GLY A 41 -6.75 17.43 -14.07
C GLY A 41 -6.03 18.62 -13.43
N ASP A 42 -6.41 19.82 -13.89
CA ASP A 42 -5.91 21.11 -13.42
C ASP A 42 -6.86 21.78 -12.40
N GLY A 43 -7.75 21.01 -11.74
CA GLY A 43 -8.57 21.50 -10.61
C GLY A 43 -10.05 21.13 -10.62
N ASP A 44 -10.57 20.53 -11.69
CA ASP A 44 -11.98 20.15 -11.89
C ASP A 44 -12.27 18.66 -11.59
N GLY A 45 -11.23 17.87 -11.29
CA GLY A 45 -11.35 16.57 -10.60
C GLY A 45 -11.91 15.40 -11.43
N THR A 46 -11.96 15.52 -12.76
CA THR A 46 -12.75 14.62 -13.62
C THR A 46 -12.02 13.39 -14.16
N GLY A 47 -10.75 13.14 -13.81
CA GLY A 47 -10.03 11.94 -14.25
C GLY A 47 -9.33 11.17 -13.14
N VAL A 48 -9.50 9.84 -13.13
CA VAL A 48 -8.69 8.92 -12.32
C VAL A 48 -8.00 7.94 -13.26
N PHE A 49 -6.68 8.01 -13.34
CA PHE A 49 -5.88 7.03 -14.07
C PHE A 49 -5.40 5.94 -13.12
N ARG A 50 -5.69 4.68 -13.46
CA ARG A 50 -5.32 3.52 -12.65
C ARG A 50 -4.15 2.79 -13.28
N VAL A 51 -3.09 2.57 -12.50
CA VAL A 51 -1.92 1.80 -12.92
C VAL A 51 -1.73 0.58 -12.01
N TYR A 52 -1.02 -0.42 -12.54
CA TYR A 52 -0.57 -1.57 -11.77
C TYR A 52 0.32 -1.13 -10.60
N ASP A 53 0.19 -1.80 -9.46
CA ASP A 53 0.92 -1.44 -8.25
C ASP A 53 1.47 -2.66 -7.50
N SER A 54 2.75 -2.94 -7.72
CA SER A 54 3.52 -4.01 -7.06
C SER A 54 4.11 -3.61 -5.70
N SER A 55 3.87 -2.40 -5.20
CA SER A 55 4.45 -1.90 -3.95
C SER A 55 3.97 -2.60 -2.67
N GLY A 56 2.83 -3.31 -2.75
CA GLY A 56 2.24 -3.98 -1.60
C GLY A 56 1.77 -3.01 -0.49
N PRO A 57 1.78 -3.43 0.79
CA PRO A 57 1.33 -2.60 1.92
C PRO A 57 2.31 -1.49 2.31
N TYR A 58 3.53 -1.51 1.78
CA TYR A 58 4.58 -0.52 2.12
C TYR A 58 4.27 0.90 1.66
N THR A 59 3.26 1.09 0.80
CA THR A 59 2.77 2.40 0.38
C THR A 59 1.33 2.66 0.77
N ASP A 60 0.75 1.79 1.60
CA ASP A 60 -0.59 1.97 2.16
C ASP A 60 -0.47 2.63 3.54
N PRO A 61 -0.89 3.90 3.68
CA PRO A 61 -0.79 4.60 4.96
C PRO A 61 -1.69 3.99 6.05
N GLY A 62 -2.70 3.20 5.66
CA GLY A 62 -3.57 2.47 6.58
C GLY A 62 -2.96 1.17 7.12
N VAL A 63 -1.75 0.79 6.70
CA VAL A 63 -1.10 -0.46 7.11
C VAL A 63 0.20 -0.18 7.83
N CYS A 64 0.32 -0.69 9.07
CA CYS A 64 1.58 -0.75 9.80
C CYS A 64 2.29 -2.07 9.48
N THR A 65 3.55 -1.98 9.06
CA THR A 65 4.39 -3.14 8.72
C THR A 65 5.55 -3.29 9.71
N ASP A 66 5.86 -4.52 10.13
CA ASP A 66 7.08 -4.88 10.84
C ASP A 66 7.80 -5.97 10.05
N VAL A 67 8.98 -5.64 9.52
CA VAL A 67 9.78 -6.54 8.68
C VAL A 67 10.18 -7.84 9.37
N ARG A 68 10.24 -7.87 10.72
CA ARG A 68 10.58 -9.08 11.48
C ARG A 68 9.40 -10.04 11.62
N ARG A 69 8.18 -9.53 11.49
CA ARG A 69 6.94 -10.31 11.62
C ARG A 69 6.39 -10.74 10.26
N GLY A 70 6.92 -10.18 9.18
CA GLY A 70 6.39 -10.39 7.84
C GLY A 70 5.08 -9.64 7.61
N LEU A 71 4.52 -9.83 6.42
CA LEU A 71 3.24 -9.25 6.05
C LEU A 71 2.08 -10.16 6.51
N PRO A 72 0.90 -9.59 6.83
CA PRO A 72 -0.30 -10.38 7.08
C PRO A 72 -0.59 -11.32 5.90
N SER A 73 -0.97 -12.57 6.18
CA SER A 73 -1.42 -13.47 5.12
C SER A 73 -2.77 -13.01 4.58
N VAL A 74 -2.80 -12.69 3.29
CA VAL A 74 -4.02 -12.29 2.56
C VAL A 74 -4.56 -13.40 1.65
N ARG A 75 -3.89 -14.57 1.64
CA ARG A 75 -4.24 -15.71 0.78
C ARG A 75 -4.51 -17.01 1.56
N GLY A 76 -4.41 -16.97 2.88
CA GLY A 76 -4.36 -18.19 3.70
C GLY A 76 -2.96 -18.80 3.76
N ALA A 77 -2.81 -19.86 4.56
CA ALA A 77 -1.64 -20.73 4.61
C ALA A 77 -2.03 -22.11 4.09
#